data_AF-A0A5C9BW73-F1
#
_entry.id   AF-A0A5C9BW73-F1
#
_cell.length_a   1.000
_cell.length_b   1.000
_cell.length_c   1.000
_cell.angle_alpha   90.00
_cell.angle_beta   90.00
_cell.angle_gamma   90.00
#
_symmetry.space_group_name_H-M   'P 1'
#
loop_
_entity.id
_entity.type
_entity.pdbx_description
1 polymer ?
#
loop_
_entity_poly.entity_id
_entity_poly.type
_entity_poly.pdbx_seq_one_letter_code
_entity_poly.pdbx_strand_id
1 'polypeptide(L)'
;MADDVRPGELFEIEPTTSGRQWHIPWWLLLAVAIVVTELTAHPAIGVAVFCLKFGLNDWRTAAWLCRVDPQPRRSHTIWWFLVGSGFLKIFLMSSVAFPVLAGWWSVITQQNVWPEFLVAMTIGLCGMFFSFVVNHIGLYLAARRHVRVWVNRQLHRYRDSNVWPVRLTGTNRLRDLLNGSAIPAILAFIVGIACLIVFGIQNVLRPALISGIVATVSSLILLGHGLSVKRIVARSPLECWGDLPELEADDSETTSPDSLWVS
;
A
#
# COMPACT_ATOMS: atom_id res chain seq x y z
N MET A 1 -3.37 -46.17 19.74
CA MET A 1 -2.15 -45.57 19.16
C MET A 1 -2.60 -44.29 18.51
N ALA A 2 -2.43 -43.19 19.22
CA ALA A 2 -2.79 -41.86 18.80
C ALA A 2 -1.47 -41.16 18.47
N ASP A 3 -1.34 -40.73 17.22
CA ASP A 3 -0.13 -40.10 16.72
C ASP A 3 0.06 -38.74 17.38
N ASP A 4 1.14 -38.65 18.16
CA ASP A 4 1.60 -37.49 18.91
C ASP A 4 2.28 -36.51 17.93
N VAL A 5 1.52 -35.99 16.97
CA VAL A 5 1.97 -34.92 16.08
C VAL A 5 2.00 -33.64 16.89
N ARG A 6 3.16 -33.32 17.49
CA ARG A 6 3.38 -32.06 18.21
C ARG A 6 3.12 -30.88 17.27
N PRO A 7 2.09 -30.04 17.50
CA PRO A 7 1.79 -28.87 16.69
C PRO A 7 2.75 -27.70 16.99
N GLY A 8 4.05 -27.98 17.05
CA GLY A 8 5.07 -27.07 17.58
C GLY A 8 6.44 -27.17 16.93
N GLU A 9 6.70 -28.18 16.09
CA GLU A 9 7.89 -28.16 15.22
C GLU A 9 7.60 -27.28 13.99
N LEU A 10 7.45 -25.98 14.28
CA LEU A 10 7.77 -24.94 13.31
C LEU A 10 9.17 -25.27 12.82
N PHE A 11 9.29 -25.67 11.56
CA PHE A 11 10.54 -25.57 10.81
C PHE A 11 11.13 -24.19 11.09
N GLU A 12 12.13 -24.16 11.97
CA GLU A 12 12.96 -23.00 12.21
C GLU A 12 13.78 -22.88 10.94
N ILE A 13 13.20 -22.21 9.93
CA ILE A 13 13.87 -21.90 8.68
C ILE A 13 15.08 -21.07 9.10
N GLU A 14 16.23 -21.73 9.15
CA GLU A 14 17.51 -21.12 9.45
C GLU A 14 17.65 -19.92 8.49
N PRO A 15 17.68 -18.68 9.01
CA PRO A 15 17.61 -17.50 8.16
C PRO A 15 18.89 -17.45 7.33
N THR A 16 18.83 -17.93 6.09
CA THR A 16 19.95 -17.92 5.15
C THR A 16 20.42 -16.49 4.96
N THR A 17 21.55 -16.18 5.61
CA THR A 17 22.49 -15.08 5.36
C THR A 17 21.92 -13.88 4.60
N SER A 18 21.39 -12.94 5.37
CA SER A 18 21.43 -11.48 5.14
C SER A 18 21.48 -11.03 3.68
N GLY A 19 20.38 -11.18 2.95
CA GLY A 19 20.13 -10.34 1.79
C GLY A 19 20.29 -8.88 2.23
N ARG A 20 21.28 -8.19 1.68
CA ARG A 20 21.72 -6.83 2.08
C ARG A 20 20.53 -5.88 2.05
N GLN A 21 19.81 -5.76 3.17
CA GLN A 21 18.66 -4.88 3.30
C GLN A 21 19.20 -3.46 3.19
N TRP A 22 18.90 -2.79 2.07
CA TRP A 22 19.16 -1.37 1.89
C TRP A 22 18.26 -0.59 2.84
N HIS A 23 18.64 -0.58 4.12
CA HIS A 23 18.11 0.30 5.15
C HIS A 23 18.65 1.67 4.87
N ILE A 24 17.88 2.49 4.16
CA ILE A 24 18.21 3.91 4.01
C ILE A 24 18.08 4.52 5.41
N PRO A 25 19.19 4.90 6.04
CA PRO A 25 19.16 5.34 7.41
C PRO A 25 18.32 6.62 7.51
N TRP A 26 17.61 6.78 8.62
CA TRP A 26 16.71 7.93 8.81
C TRP A 26 17.43 9.27 8.70
N TRP A 27 18.67 9.36 9.16
CA TRP A 27 19.47 10.58 9.08
C TRP A 27 19.78 10.99 7.64
N LEU A 28 19.97 10.04 6.71
CA LEU A 28 20.26 10.38 5.31
C LEU A 28 19.04 11.01 4.64
N LEU A 29 17.85 10.49 4.91
CA LEU A 29 16.62 11.07 4.37
C LEU A 29 16.28 12.42 5.00
N LEU A 30 16.57 12.58 6.29
CA LEU A 30 16.48 13.88 6.94
C LEU A 30 17.45 14.89 6.31
N ALA A 31 18.70 14.49 6.08
CA ALA A 31 19.68 15.34 5.41
C ALA A 31 19.24 15.74 4.00
N VAL A 32 18.73 14.79 3.20
CA VAL A 32 18.16 15.08 1.88
C VAL A 32 16.96 16.03 1.97
N ALA A 33 16.05 15.81 2.92
CA ALA A 33 14.90 16.68 3.12
C ALA A 33 15.31 18.11 3.51
N ILE A 34 16.33 18.27 4.36
CA ILE A 34 16.90 19.58 4.71
C ILE A 34 17.51 20.24 3.48
N VAL A 35 18.38 19.53 2.74
CA VAL A 35 19.03 20.07 1.54
C VAL A 35 18.00 20.51 0.50
N VAL A 36 16.95 19.72 0.27
CA VAL A 36 15.87 20.08 -0.67
C VAL A 36 15.08 21.29 -0.16
N THR A 37 14.84 21.39 1.14
CA THR A 37 14.12 22.52 1.73
C THR A 37 14.91 23.82 1.59
N GLU A 38 16.20 23.79 1.91
CA GLU A 38 17.10 24.94 1.76
C GLU A 38 17.23 25.36 0.29
N LEU A 39 17.35 24.39 -0.63
CA LEU A 39 17.48 24.68 -2.07
C LEU A 39 16.20 25.25 -2.70
N THR A 40 15.03 24.86 -2.18
CA THR A 40 13.73 25.28 -2.72
C THR A 40 13.10 26.44 -1.96
N ALA A 41 13.62 26.81 -0.79
CA ALA A 41 12.99 27.72 0.17
C ALA A 41 11.54 27.34 0.52
N HIS A 42 11.16 26.06 0.36
CA HIS A 42 9.80 25.57 0.56
C HIS A 42 9.77 24.34 1.49
N PRO A 43 9.43 24.50 2.78
CA PRO A 43 9.45 23.41 3.77
C PRO A 43 8.48 22.27 3.44
N ALA A 44 7.40 22.56 2.70
CA ALA A 44 6.46 21.56 2.23
C ALA A 44 7.11 20.47 1.35
N ILE A 45 8.13 20.83 0.56
CA ILE A 45 8.83 19.87 -0.32
C ILE A 45 9.67 18.91 0.53
N GLY A 46 10.34 19.40 1.57
CA GLY A 46 11.09 18.55 2.52
C GLY A 46 10.19 17.52 3.20
N VAL A 47 9.00 17.92 3.66
CA VAL A 47 8.01 17.00 4.24
C VAL A 47 7.52 15.99 3.20
N ALA A 48 7.26 16.42 1.96
CA ALA A 48 6.86 15.50 0.88
C ALA A 48 7.93 14.43 0.61
N VAL A 49 9.21 14.82 0.55
CA VAL A 49 10.35 13.90 0.41
C VAL A 49 10.45 12.95 1.60
N PHE A 50 10.24 13.43 2.81
CA PHE A 50 10.22 12.60 4.01
C PHE A 50 9.06 11.57 3.97
N CYS A 51 7.85 12.00 3.61
CA CYS A 51 6.69 11.13 3.50
C CYS A 51 6.86 10.07 2.41
N LEU A 52 7.56 10.39 1.31
CA LEU A 52 7.87 9.47 0.22
C LEU A 52 8.58 8.19 0.72
N LYS A 53 9.38 8.29 1.79
CA LYS A 53 10.03 7.14 2.44
C LYS A 53 9.04 6.03 2.78
N PHE A 54 7.86 6.39 3.30
CA PHE A 54 6.86 5.42 3.73
C PHE A 54 6.22 4.71 2.54
N GLY A 55 6.02 5.40 1.41
CA GLY A 55 5.49 4.82 0.19
C GLY A 55 6.48 3.92 -0.55
N LEU A 56 7.78 4.27 -0.51
CA LEU A 56 8.85 3.52 -1.17
C LEU A 56 8.92 2.05 -0.73
N ASN A 57 8.60 1.76 0.53
CA ASN A 57 8.61 0.38 1.02
C ASN A 57 7.57 -0.50 0.32
N ASP A 58 6.39 0.04 0.04
CA ASP A 58 5.34 -0.68 -0.69
C ASP A 58 5.72 -0.85 -2.16
N TRP A 59 6.28 0.19 -2.78
CA TRP A 59 6.72 0.14 -4.18
C TRP A 59 7.86 -0.83 -4.41
N ARG A 60 8.80 -0.94 -3.46
CA ARG A 60 9.86 -1.97 -3.50
C ARG A 60 9.28 -3.38 -3.40
N THR A 61 8.24 -3.55 -2.59
CA THR A 61 7.54 -4.84 -2.47
C THR A 61 6.80 -5.19 -3.74
N ALA A 62 6.16 -4.19 -4.36
CA ALA A 62 5.51 -4.32 -5.66
C ALA A 62 6.53 -4.70 -6.75
N ALA A 63 7.66 -4.02 -6.81
CA ALA A 63 8.72 -4.28 -7.78
C ALA A 63 9.37 -5.65 -7.59
N TRP A 64 9.60 -6.07 -6.34
CA TRP A 64 10.08 -7.42 -6.02
C TRP A 64 9.09 -8.48 -6.49
N LEU A 65 7.80 -8.31 -6.19
CA LEU A 65 6.77 -9.25 -6.60
C LEU A 65 6.66 -9.36 -8.13
N CYS A 66 6.80 -8.25 -8.86
CA CYS A 66 6.86 -8.28 -10.33
C CYS A 66 8.04 -9.07 -10.90
N ARG A 67 9.13 -9.23 -10.15
CA ARG A 67 10.31 -9.99 -10.59
C ARG A 67 10.23 -11.47 -10.22
N VAL A 68 9.67 -11.79 -9.06
CA VAL A 68 9.73 -13.13 -8.48
C VAL A 68 8.47 -13.96 -8.78
N ASP A 69 7.32 -13.32 -8.95
CA ASP A 69 6.08 -14.02 -9.23
C ASP A 69 6.07 -14.58 -10.68
N PRO A 70 5.92 -15.91 -10.88
CA PRO A 70 5.92 -16.54 -12.19
C PRO A 70 4.73 -16.13 -13.07
N GLN A 71 3.65 -15.60 -12.49
CA GLN A 71 2.47 -15.15 -13.23
C GLN A 71 2.46 -13.62 -13.39
N PRO A 72 2.87 -13.07 -14.55
CA PRO A 72 3.00 -11.61 -14.73
C PRO A 72 1.66 -10.87 -14.66
N ARG A 73 0.55 -11.55 -14.98
CA ARG A 73 -0.79 -10.97 -14.90
C ARG A 73 -1.19 -10.66 -13.46
N ARG A 74 -0.84 -11.56 -12.53
CA ARG A 74 -1.11 -11.44 -11.10
C ARG A 74 -0.22 -10.38 -10.46
N SER A 75 1.08 -10.46 -10.72
CA SER A 75 2.06 -9.53 -10.14
C SER A 75 1.79 -8.08 -10.53
N HIS A 76 1.47 -7.81 -11.81
CA HIS A 76 1.10 -6.48 -12.26
C HIS A 76 -0.19 -5.96 -11.60
N THR A 77 -1.19 -6.83 -11.38
CA THR A 77 -2.41 -6.43 -10.67
C THR A 77 -2.13 -6.07 -9.21
N ILE A 78 -1.35 -6.90 -8.51
CA ILE A 78 -0.95 -6.64 -7.11
C ILE A 78 -0.07 -5.39 -7.03
N TRP A 79 0.76 -5.13 -8.05
CA TRP A 79 1.61 -3.95 -8.13
C TRP A 79 0.82 -2.65 -8.00
N TRP A 80 -0.30 -2.51 -8.72
CA TRP A 80 -1.15 -1.32 -8.62
C TRP A 80 -1.70 -1.12 -7.21
N PHE A 81 -2.18 -2.17 -6.54
CA PHE A 81 -2.67 -2.04 -5.16
C PHE A 81 -1.56 -1.66 -4.17
N LEU A 82 -0.36 -2.23 -4.33
CA LEU A 82 0.79 -1.85 -3.48
C LEU A 82 1.25 -0.42 -3.75
N VAL A 83 1.23 0.03 -5.00
CA VAL A 83 1.53 1.42 -5.35
C VAL A 83 0.50 2.37 -4.73
N GLY A 84 -0.79 2.02 -4.82
CA GLY A 84 -1.88 2.78 -4.23
C GLY A 84 -1.79 2.84 -2.71
N SER A 85 -1.42 1.74 -2.05
CA SER A 85 -1.09 1.68 -0.61
C SER A 85 0.04 2.64 -0.24
N GLY A 86 1.10 2.71 -1.06
CA GLY A 86 2.20 3.63 -0.83
C GLY A 86 1.73 5.10 -0.84
N PHE A 87 0.90 5.47 -1.81
CA PHE A 87 0.30 6.81 -1.86
C PHE A 87 -0.63 7.09 -0.68
N LEU A 88 -1.43 6.12 -0.23
CA LEU A 88 -2.28 6.26 0.95
C LEU A 88 -1.45 6.52 2.21
N LYS A 89 -0.33 5.80 2.39
CA LYS A 89 0.57 6.02 3.52
C LYS A 89 1.25 7.39 3.46
N ILE A 90 1.65 7.85 2.28
CA ILE A 90 2.20 9.21 2.08
C ILE A 90 1.17 10.25 2.53
N PHE A 91 -0.08 10.11 2.10
CA PHE A 91 -1.17 10.98 2.52
C PHE A 91 -1.35 10.97 4.04
N LEU A 92 -1.53 9.79 4.65
CA LEU A 92 -1.74 9.67 6.10
C LEU A 92 -0.57 10.28 6.89
N MET A 93 0.66 10.01 6.47
CA MET A 93 1.84 10.57 7.13
C MET A 93 1.94 12.08 6.93
N SER A 94 1.63 12.60 5.74
CA SER A 94 1.63 14.04 5.49
C SER A 94 0.55 14.75 6.31
N SER A 95 -0.65 14.18 6.40
CA SER A 95 -1.77 14.73 7.17
C SER A 95 -1.53 14.75 8.67
N VAL A 96 -0.67 13.89 9.20
CA VAL A 96 -0.34 13.85 10.64
C VAL A 96 0.97 14.59 10.94
N ALA A 97 2.03 14.34 10.18
CA ALA A 97 3.35 14.90 10.44
C ALA A 97 3.39 16.40 10.20
N PHE A 98 2.74 16.89 9.13
CA PHE A 98 2.80 18.31 8.79
C PHE A 98 2.15 19.21 9.86
N PRO A 99 0.91 18.97 10.34
CA PRO A 99 0.31 19.82 11.35
C PRO A 99 1.09 19.81 12.68
N VAL A 100 1.68 18.67 13.04
CA VAL A 100 2.51 18.57 14.25
C VAL A 100 3.78 19.42 14.12
N LEU A 101 4.50 19.29 13.00
CA LEU A 101 5.72 20.07 12.75
C LEU A 101 5.43 21.57 12.59
N ALA A 102 4.36 21.92 11.86
CA ALA A 102 3.95 23.30 11.67
C ALA A 102 3.48 23.95 12.98
N GLY A 103 2.72 23.22 13.80
CA GLY A 103 2.29 23.67 15.12
C GLY A 103 3.49 23.91 16.05
N TRP A 104 4.43 22.95 16.10
CA TRP A 104 5.68 23.10 16.85
C TRP A 104 6.49 24.32 16.39
N TRP A 105 6.67 24.48 15.07
CA TRP A 105 7.40 25.61 14.49
C TRP A 105 6.74 26.96 14.76
N SER A 106 5.41 27.02 14.66
CA SER A 106 4.61 28.21 14.95
C SER A 106 4.80 28.68 16.40
N VAL A 107 4.82 27.75 17.36
CA VAL A 107 5.06 28.08 18.78
C VAL A 107 6.44 28.71 18.99
N ILE A 108 7.47 28.22 18.29
CA ILE A 108 8.85 28.69 18.44
C ILE A 108 9.08 30.04 17.74
N THR A 109 8.61 30.17 16.50
CA THR A 109 8.94 31.33 15.65
C THR A 109 7.90 32.43 15.66
N GLN A 110 6.71 32.17 16.23
CA GLN A 110 5.56 33.07 16.18
C GLN A 110 5.16 33.48 14.74
N GLN A 111 5.54 32.68 13.74
CA GLN A 111 5.22 32.94 12.34
C GLN A 111 3.86 32.37 11.95
N ASN A 112 3.22 33.04 10.99
CA ASN A 112 1.97 32.57 10.42
C ASN A 112 2.23 31.40 9.45
N VAL A 113 1.95 30.17 9.90
CA VAL A 113 2.14 28.93 9.13
C VAL A 113 0.93 28.52 8.27
N TRP A 114 -0.10 29.37 8.17
CA TRP A 114 -1.31 29.08 7.41
C TRP A 114 -1.06 28.81 5.91
N PRO A 115 -0.24 29.61 5.19
CA PRO A 115 0.03 29.35 3.78
C PRO A 115 0.69 27.98 3.54
N GLU A 116 1.67 27.61 4.36
CA GLU A 116 2.39 26.35 4.27
C GLU A 116 1.47 25.16 4.58
N PHE A 117 0.55 25.33 5.53
CA PHE A 117 -0.49 24.36 5.83
C PHE A 117 -1.41 24.10 4.63
N LEU A 118 -1.84 25.14 3.93
CA LEU A 118 -2.66 25.00 2.72
C LEU A 118 -1.92 24.26 1.60
N VAL A 119 -0.62 24.55 1.42
CA VAL A 119 0.22 23.83 0.44
C VAL A 119 0.34 22.35 0.82
N ALA A 120 0.63 22.04 2.07
CA ALA A 120 0.74 20.65 2.54
C ALA A 120 -0.58 19.88 2.44
N MET A 121 -1.70 20.53 2.75
CA MET A 121 -3.03 19.96 2.57
C MET A 121 -3.29 19.64 1.09
N THR A 122 -2.91 20.54 0.18
CA THR A 122 -3.02 20.33 -1.26
C THR A 122 -2.20 19.12 -1.72
N ILE A 123 -0.94 19.00 -1.29
CA ILE A 123 -0.08 17.85 -1.59
C ILE A 123 -0.71 16.55 -1.06
N GLY A 124 -1.22 16.58 0.17
CA GLY A 124 -1.93 15.44 0.76
C GLY A 124 -3.12 15.00 -0.10
N LEU A 125 -3.99 15.95 -0.46
CA LEU A 125 -5.16 15.68 -1.32
C LEU A 125 -4.76 15.12 -2.68
N CYS A 126 -3.68 15.62 -3.29
CA CYS A 126 -3.13 15.05 -4.51
C CYS A 126 -2.69 13.59 -4.31
N GLY A 127 -1.91 13.29 -3.26
CA GLY A 127 -1.46 11.92 -2.97
C GLY A 127 -2.63 10.95 -2.75
N MET A 128 -3.68 11.44 -2.10
CA MET A 128 -4.92 10.71 -1.86
C MET A 128 -5.68 10.43 -3.17
N PHE A 129 -5.80 11.42 -4.06
CA PHE A 129 -6.38 11.26 -5.39
C PHE A 129 -5.61 10.21 -6.21
N PHE A 130 -4.26 10.28 -6.22
CA PHE A 130 -3.44 9.28 -6.89
C PHE A 130 -3.63 7.88 -6.30
N SER A 131 -3.70 7.74 -4.97
CA SER A 131 -4.01 6.45 -4.33
C SER A 131 -5.33 5.87 -4.83
N PHE A 132 -6.38 6.69 -4.89
CA PHE A 132 -7.69 6.28 -5.39
C PHE A 132 -7.62 5.82 -6.85
N VAL A 133 -7.01 6.62 -7.73
CA VAL A 133 -6.90 6.30 -9.16
C VAL A 133 -6.10 5.01 -9.38
N VAL A 134 -4.96 4.87 -8.73
CA VAL A 134 -4.07 3.70 -8.86
C VAL A 134 -4.76 2.43 -8.33
N ASN A 135 -5.47 2.49 -7.20
CA ASN A 135 -6.24 1.37 -6.69
C ASN A 135 -7.38 0.97 -7.64
N HIS A 136 -8.03 1.93 -8.30
CA HIS A 136 -9.07 1.65 -9.29
C HIS A 136 -8.52 1.03 -10.57
N ILE A 137 -7.33 1.45 -11.02
CA ILE A 137 -6.63 0.77 -12.12
C ILE A 137 -6.34 -0.68 -11.73
N GLY A 138 -5.86 -0.93 -10.50
CA GLY A 138 -5.66 -2.27 -9.96
C GLY A 138 -6.95 -3.10 -9.96
N LEU A 139 -8.07 -2.53 -9.52
CA LEU A 139 -9.38 -3.17 -9.50
C LEU A 139 -9.88 -3.51 -10.91
N TYR A 140 -9.77 -2.56 -11.84
CA TYR A 140 -10.14 -2.76 -13.24
C TYR A 140 -9.31 -3.88 -13.89
N LEU A 141 -8.00 -3.89 -13.66
CA LEU A 141 -7.11 -4.93 -14.17
C LEU A 141 -7.38 -6.30 -13.54
N ALA A 142 -7.66 -6.34 -12.24
CA ALA A 142 -8.04 -7.57 -11.54
C ALA A 142 -9.35 -8.13 -12.11
N ALA A 143 -10.36 -7.28 -12.30
CA ALA A 143 -11.65 -7.64 -12.89
C ALA A 143 -11.47 -8.22 -14.31
N ARG A 144 -10.75 -7.47 -15.16
CA ARG A 144 -10.55 -7.83 -16.57
C ARG A 144 -9.74 -9.12 -16.75
N ARG A 145 -8.82 -9.40 -15.83
CA ARG A 145 -7.95 -10.59 -15.88
C ARG A 145 -8.50 -11.76 -15.05
N HIS A 146 -9.65 -11.59 -14.40
CA HIS A 146 -10.24 -12.57 -13.48
C HIS A 146 -9.26 -13.05 -12.38
N VAL A 147 -8.35 -12.17 -11.95
CA VAL A 147 -7.37 -12.51 -10.90
C VAL A 147 -7.94 -12.15 -9.54
N ARG A 148 -7.94 -13.11 -8.62
CA ARG A 148 -8.24 -12.85 -7.22
C ARG A 148 -6.99 -12.32 -6.52
N VAL A 149 -7.16 -11.30 -5.71
CA VAL A 149 -6.05 -10.51 -5.14
C VAL A 149 -6.06 -10.65 -3.63
N TRP A 150 -4.86 -10.87 -3.09
CA TRP A 150 -4.59 -10.93 -1.67
C TRP A 150 -3.44 -10.01 -1.31
N VAL A 151 -3.69 -9.07 -0.40
CA VAL A 151 -2.67 -8.12 0.07
C VAL A 151 -2.52 -8.28 1.58
N ASN A 152 -1.30 -8.54 2.04
CA ASN A 152 -0.99 -8.73 3.46
C ASN A 152 0.37 -8.11 3.80
N ARG A 153 0.51 -7.58 5.03
CA ARG A 153 1.75 -6.99 5.54
C ARG A 153 2.93 -7.98 5.54
N GLN A 154 2.67 -9.28 5.60
CA GLN A 154 3.71 -10.31 5.53
C GLN A 154 4.50 -10.30 4.22
N LEU A 155 3.94 -9.78 3.12
CA LEU A 155 4.66 -9.64 1.85
C LEU A 155 5.94 -8.82 1.98
N HIS A 156 5.98 -7.82 2.88
CA HIS A 156 7.20 -7.07 3.15
C HIS A 156 8.29 -7.94 3.78
N ARG A 157 7.90 -8.84 4.71
CA ARG A 157 8.85 -9.76 5.36
C ARG A 157 9.41 -10.77 4.36
N TYR A 158 8.55 -11.33 3.50
CA TYR A 158 8.96 -12.26 2.44
C TYR A 158 9.90 -11.61 1.42
N ARG A 159 9.64 -10.34 1.05
CA ARG A 159 10.58 -9.55 0.26
C ARG A 159 11.92 -9.41 0.98
N ASP A 160 11.88 -9.07 2.27
CA ASP A 160 13.07 -8.81 3.07
C ASP A 160 13.94 -10.05 3.31
N SER A 161 13.34 -11.24 3.31
CA SER A 161 14.04 -12.53 3.32
C SER A 161 14.29 -13.09 1.92
N ASN A 162 13.79 -12.44 0.87
CA ASN A 162 13.81 -12.91 -0.53
C ASN A 162 13.31 -14.36 -0.70
N VAL A 163 12.28 -14.74 0.05
CA VAL A 163 11.71 -16.12 0.02
C VAL A 163 10.49 -16.16 -0.88
N TRP A 164 10.50 -17.12 -1.81
CA TRP A 164 9.38 -17.50 -2.66
C TRP A 164 9.28 -19.03 -2.75
N PRO A 165 8.09 -19.63 -2.71
CA PRO A 165 6.76 -19.02 -2.69
C PRO A 165 6.36 -18.41 -1.34
N VAL A 166 5.45 -17.44 -1.38
CA VAL A 166 4.96 -16.77 -0.17
C VAL A 166 3.96 -17.64 0.59
N ARG A 167 4.30 -18.06 1.81
CA ARG A 167 3.38 -18.78 2.72
C ARG A 167 2.65 -17.78 3.61
N LEU A 168 1.62 -17.15 3.06
CA LEU A 168 0.92 -16.07 3.77
C LEU A 168 -0.07 -16.63 4.78
N THR A 169 -0.07 -16.08 5.99
CA THR A 169 -1.08 -16.32 7.02
C THR A 169 -1.79 -15.01 7.40
N GLY A 170 -2.99 -15.10 7.97
CA GLY A 170 -3.76 -13.95 8.46
C GLY A 170 -4.83 -13.44 7.49
N THR A 171 -5.26 -12.19 7.67
CA THR A 171 -6.40 -11.61 6.96
C THR A 171 -5.99 -10.82 5.71
N ASN A 172 -6.86 -10.83 4.69
CA ASN A 172 -6.68 -10.03 3.48
C ASN A 172 -6.98 -8.54 3.78
N ARG A 173 -5.96 -7.69 3.69
CA ARG A 173 -6.08 -6.23 3.92
C ARG A 173 -6.50 -5.45 2.69
N LEU A 174 -6.78 -6.12 1.57
CA LEU A 174 -7.21 -5.44 0.35
C LEU A 174 -8.49 -4.62 0.57
N ARG A 175 -9.45 -5.13 1.35
CA ARG A 175 -10.69 -4.39 1.65
C ARG A 175 -10.40 -3.13 2.47
N ASP A 176 -9.53 -3.23 3.47
CA ASP A 176 -9.13 -2.09 4.32
C ASP A 176 -8.41 -1.03 3.49
N LEU A 177 -7.53 -1.45 2.58
CA LEU A 177 -6.83 -0.57 1.65
C LEU A 177 -7.80 0.19 0.75
N LEU A 178 -8.76 -0.52 0.14
CA LEU A 178 -9.74 0.07 -0.76
C LEU A 178 -10.66 1.04 -0.02
N ASN A 179 -11.21 0.62 1.12
CA ASN A 179 -12.02 1.48 1.99
C ASN A 179 -11.21 2.71 2.46
N GLY A 180 -9.96 2.49 2.85
CA GLY A 180 -9.03 3.52 3.29
C GLY A 180 -8.70 4.55 2.20
N SER A 181 -8.70 4.17 0.92
CA SER A 181 -8.55 5.12 -0.19
C SER A 181 -9.87 5.80 -0.60
N ALA A 182 -11.01 5.14 -0.35
CA ALA A 182 -12.34 5.65 -0.68
C ALA A 182 -12.86 6.72 0.29
N ILE A 183 -12.71 6.47 1.61
CA ILE A 183 -13.23 7.38 2.65
C ILE A 183 -12.65 8.79 2.50
N PRO A 184 -11.33 8.97 2.36
CA PRO A 184 -10.76 10.29 2.20
C PRO A 184 -11.19 10.95 0.88
N ALA A 185 -11.40 10.18 -0.20
CA ALA A 185 -11.88 10.71 -1.49
C ALA A 185 -13.28 11.32 -1.35
N ILE A 186 -14.16 10.64 -0.63
CA ILE A 186 -15.49 11.16 -0.29
C ILE A 186 -15.36 12.40 0.59
N LEU A 187 -14.48 12.38 1.61
CA LEU A 187 -14.30 13.51 2.51
C LEU A 187 -13.78 14.75 1.78
N ALA A 188 -12.77 14.59 0.92
CA ALA A 188 -12.21 15.66 0.10
C ALA A 188 -13.28 16.27 -0.82
N PHE A 189 -14.18 15.45 -1.37
CA PHE A 189 -15.31 15.95 -2.13
C PHE A 189 -16.27 16.79 -1.30
N ILE A 190 -16.65 16.31 -0.11
CA ILE A 190 -17.55 17.03 0.80
C ILE A 190 -16.94 18.38 1.19
N VAL A 191 -15.65 18.40 1.56
CA VAL A 191 -14.92 19.63 1.88
C VAL A 191 -14.86 20.56 0.67
N GLY A 192 -14.59 20.02 -0.51
CA GLY A 192 -14.62 20.76 -1.77
C GLY A 192 -15.95 21.47 -1.98
N ILE A 193 -17.07 20.74 -1.90
CA ILE A 193 -18.43 21.31 -2.00
C ILE A 193 -18.67 22.38 -0.94
N ALA A 194 -18.31 22.13 0.32
CA ALA A 194 -18.51 23.10 1.39
C ALA A 194 -17.76 24.42 1.11
N CYS A 195 -16.51 24.35 0.66
CA CYS A 195 -15.75 25.52 0.24
C CYS A 195 -16.43 26.28 -0.90
N LEU A 196 -17.02 25.58 -1.88
CA LEU A 196 -17.76 26.23 -2.98
C LEU A 196 -18.96 27.04 -2.49
N ILE A 197 -19.70 26.48 -1.52
CA ILE A 197 -20.88 27.13 -0.95
C ILE A 197 -20.46 28.38 -0.17
N VAL A 198 -19.36 28.31 0.59
CA VAL A 198 -18.90 29.41 1.45
C VAL A 198 -18.25 30.56 0.67
N PHE A 199 -17.41 30.27 -0.32
CA PHE A 199 -16.61 31.30 -1.01
C PHE A 199 -17.28 31.88 -2.27
N GLY A 200 -18.46 31.38 -2.66
CA GLY A 200 -19.27 31.94 -3.73
C GLY A 200 -18.77 31.64 -5.15
N ILE A 201 -19.67 31.83 -6.12
CA ILE A 201 -19.51 31.32 -7.49
C ILE A 201 -18.52 32.14 -8.34
N GLN A 202 -18.30 33.42 -8.03
CA GLN A 202 -17.75 34.37 -9.00
C GLN A 202 -16.26 34.18 -9.35
N ASN A 203 -15.45 33.60 -8.46
CA ASN A 203 -14.05 33.23 -8.75
C ASN A 203 -13.76 31.73 -8.59
N VAL A 204 -14.78 30.93 -8.26
CA VAL A 204 -14.62 29.53 -7.85
C VAL A 204 -15.35 28.55 -8.78
N LEU A 205 -16.13 29.02 -9.76
CA LEU A 205 -16.91 28.15 -10.66
C LEU A 205 -16.05 27.14 -11.44
N ARG A 206 -14.83 27.50 -11.86
CA ARG A 206 -13.93 26.57 -12.57
C ARG A 206 -13.39 25.46 -11.66
N PRO A 207 -12.76 25.74 -10.51
CA PRO A 207 -12.35 24.68 -9.59
C PRO A 207 -13.55 23.90 -9.02
N ALA A 208 -14.74 24.53 -8.92
CA ALA A 208 -15.99 23.88 -8.54
C ALA A 208 -16.44 22.79 -9.49
N LEU A 209 -16.45 23.10 -10.79
CA LEU A 209 -16.87 22.14 -11.81
C LEU A 209 -15.88 20.99 -11.89
N ILE A 210 -14.58 21.27 -11.80
CA ILE A 210 -13.54 20.24 -11.81
C ILE A 210 -13.69 19.32 -10.59
N SER A 211 -13.84 19.87 -9.38
CA SER A 211 -14.01 19.05 -8.17
C SER A 211 -15.32 18.26 -8.18
N GLY A 212 -16.41 18.87 -8.66
CA GLY A 212 -17.71 18.23 -8.85
C GLY A 212 -17.67 17.06 -9.82
N ILE A 213 -17.04 17.23 -10.99
CA ILE A 213 -16.88 16.15 -11.99
C ILE A 213 -16.03 15.03 -11.41
N VAL A 214 -14.85 15.36 -10.84
CA VAL A 214 -13.93 14.37 -10.26
C VAL A 214 -14.64 13.52 -9.21
N ALA A 215 -15.43 14.15 -8.36
CA ALA A 215 -16.12 13.44 -7.32
C ALA A 215 -17.37 12.69 -7.76
N THR A 216 -18.09 13.19 -8.76
CA THR A 216 -19.20 12.46 -9.36
C THR A 216 -18.68 11.19 -10.02
N VAL A 217 -17.58 11.30 -10.78
CA VAL A 217 -16.87 10.15 -11.36
C VAL A 217 -16.39 9.22 -10.25
N SER A 218 -15.78 9.75 -9.18
CA SER A 218 -15.33 8.93 -8.05
C SER A 218 -16.48 8.21 -7.34
N SER A 219 -17.65 8.84 -7.21
CA SER A 219 -18.84 8.26 -6.58
C SER A 219 -19.47 7.15 -7.43
N LEU A 220 -19.56 7.35 -8.75
CA LEU A 220 -20.02 6.32 -9.68
C LEU A 220 -19.06 5.12 -9.69
N ILE A 221 -17.76 5.40 -9.65
CA ILE A 221 -16.72 4.38 -9.51
C ILE A 221 -16.90 3.60 -8.19
N LEU A 222 -17.16 4.28 -7.08
CA LEU A 222 -17.41 3.67 -5.76
C LEU A 222 -18.70 2.82 -5.72
N LEU A 223 -19.73 3.19 -6.47
CA LEU A 223 -20.93 2.35 -6.61
C LEU A 223 -20.62 1.04 -7.35
N GLY A 224 -19.84 1.10 -8.44
CA GLY A 224 -19.36 -0.09 -9.16
C GLY A 224 -18.35 -0.93 -8.35
N HIS A 225 -17.65 -0.29 -7.42
CA HIS A 225 -16.63 -0.89 -6.58
C HIS A 225 -17.20 -2.00 -5.68
N GLY A 226 -18.37 -1.79 -5.05
CA GLY A 226 -18.95 -2.77 -4.10
C GLY A 226 -19.21 -4.15 -4.71
N LEU A 227 -19.65 -4.20 -5.96
CA LEU A 227 -19.88 -5.45 -6.68
C LEU A 227 -18.57 -6.10 -7.15
N SER A 228 -17.63 -5.28 -7.64
CA SER A 228 -16.35 -5.73 -8.17
C SER A 228 -15.46 -6.31 -7.06
N VAL A 229 -15.42 -5.66 -5.89
CA VAL A 229 -14.61 -6.09 -4.74
C VAL A 229 -14.96 -7.50 -4.29
N LYS A 230 -16.25 -7.86 -4.24
CA LYS A 230 -16.66 -9.22 -3.83
C LYS A 230 -16.13 -10.30 -4.76
N ARG A 231 -15.93 -10.00 -6.04
CA ARG A 231 -15.40 -10.95 -7.04
C ARG A 231 -13.87 -11.02 -7.03
N ILE A 232 -13.20 -9.91 -6.70
CA ILE A 232 -11.74 -9.78 -6.81
C ILE A 232 -11.02 -10.14 -5.51
N VAL A 233 -11.63 -9.92 -4.35
CA VAL A 233 -11.00 -10.23 -3.06
C VAL A 233 -10.90 -11.75 -2.89
N ALA A 234 -9.67 -12.26 -2.84
CA ALA A 234 -9.40 -13.65 -2.49
C ALA A 234 -9.80 -13.91 -1.03
N ARG A 235 -10.48 -15.03 -0.77
CA ARG A 235 -10.89 -15.46 0.58
C ARG A 235 -9.78 -16.18 1.34
N SER A 236 -8.85 -16.78 0.62
CA SER A 236 -7.64 -17.39 1.16
C SER A 236 -6.43 -17.04 0.27
N PRO A 237 -5.20 -17.15 0.78
CA PRO A 237 -4.00 -16.99 -0.05
C PRO A 237 -3.95 -17.99 -1.21
N LEU A 238 -4.45 -19.20 -1.00
CA LEU A 238 -4.51 -20.26 -2.03
C LEU A 238 -5.38 -19.84 -3.23
N GLU A 239 -6.43 -19.05 -3.05
CA GLU A 239 -7.20 -18.53 -4.18
C GLU A 239 -6.41 -17.54 -5.07
N CYS A 240 -5.33 -16.95 -4.55
CA CYS A 240 -4.48 -16.00 -5.28
C CYS A 240 -3.22 -16.68 -5.84
N TRP A 241 -2.64 -17.64 -5.11
CA TRP A 241 -1.37 -18.31 -5.45
C TRP A 241 -1.44 -19.83 -5.65
N GLY A 242 -2.64 -20.43 -5.63
CA GLY A 242 -2.82 -21.89 -5.65
C GLY A 242 -2.40 -22.60 -6.95
N ASP A 243 -2.17 -21.85 -8.03
CA ASP A 243 -1.64 -22.42 -9.28
C ASP A 243 -0.12 -22.66 -9.22
N LEU A 244 0.54 -22.33 -8.11
CA LEU A 244 1.91 -22.78 -7.93
C LEU A 244 1.87 -24.30 -7.90
N PRO A 245 2.70 -25.00 -8.69
CA PRO A 245 2.82 -26.43 -8.54
C PRO A 245 3.02 -26.63 -7.05
N GLU A 246 2.09 -27.35 -6.41
CA GLU A 246 2.38 -27.92 -5.11
C GLU A 246 3.78 -28.49 -5.33
N LEU A 247 4.77 -28.01 -4.57
CA LEU A 247 5.87 -28.90 -4.27
C LEU A 247 5.11 -30.09 -3.75
N GLU A 248 4.89 -31.10 -4.62
CA GLU A 248 4.56 -32.45 -4.24
C GLU A 248 5.57 -32.66 -3.16
N ALA A 249 5.12 -32.47 -1.91
CA ALA A 249 5.91 -32.78 -0.76
C ALA A 249 6.29 -34.20 -1.07
N ASP A 250 7.59 -34.40 -1.21
CA ASP A 250 8.16 -35.67 -1.60
C ASP A 250 7.95 -36.62 -0.41
N ASP A 251 6.69 -36.94 -0.14
CA ASP A 251 6.21 -37.90 0.82
C ASP A 251 6.62 -39.31 0.37
N SER A 252 7.25 -39.44 -0.82
CA SER A 252 7.90 -40.65 -1.29
C SER A 252 9.16 -41.04 -0.50
N GLU A 253 9.70 -40.13 0.34
CA GLU A 253 10.81 -40.46 1.26
C GLU A 253 10.36 -40.86 2.68
N THR A 254 9.10 -41.27 2.85
CA THR A 254 8.72 -42.22 3.91
C THR A 254 8.70 -43.65 3.36
N THR A 255 9.76 -44.02 2.64
CA THR A 255 10.12 -45.44 2.54
C THR A 255 10.54 -45.88 3.94
N SER A 256 9.59 -46.42 4.68
CA SER A 256 9.81 -46.93 6.04
C SER A 256 11.04 -47.86 6.06
N PRO A 257 12.06 -47.58 6.90
CA PRO A 257 13.21 -48.46 7.07
C PRO A 257 12.83 -49.85 7.64
N ASP A 258 11.58 -50.07 8.05
CA ASP A 258 11.11 -51.34 8.60
C ASP A 258 10.87 -52.43 7.54
N SER A 259 10.99 -52.12 6.25
CA SER A 259 10.86 -53.10 5.17
C SER A 259 12.14 -53.91 4.89
N LEU A 260 13.25 -53.66 5.59
CA LEU A 260 14.55 -54.32 5.37
C LEU A 260 14.94 -55.40 6.41
N TRP A 261 14.09 -55.72 7.39
CA TRP A 261 14.42 -56.66 8.48
C TRP A 261 13.53 -57.91 8.57
N VAL A 262 13.01 -58.40 7.44
CA VAL A 262 12.35 -59.72 7.38
C VAL A 262 13.07 -60.62 6.38
N SER A 263 14.15 -61.25 6.85
CA SER A 263 14.78 -62.43 6.23
C SER A 263 15.53 -63.24 7.27
#